data_AF-A0A540M7Y9-F1
#
_entry.id   AF-A0A540M7Y9-F1
#
_cell.length_a   1.000
_cell.length_b   1.000
_cell.length_c   1.000
_cell.angle_alpha   90.00
_cell.angle_beta   90.00
_cell.angle_gamma   90.00
#
_symmetry.space_group_name_H-M   'P 1'
#
loop_
_entity.id
_entity.type
_entity.pdbx_description
1 polymer ?
#
loop_
_entity_poly.entity_id
_entity_poly.type
_entity_poly.pdbx_seq_one_letter_code
_entity_poly.pdbx_strand_id
1 'polypeptide(L)'
;MIHNQIWITLSRYRTAKGKGRILDKGLEFDQVDRERNWFHSLHHTQFRTNYSLFMPFYDYVYGTMDNSTDSLYETSLKREEESPDILHLTHLTTPESIYHLPLGFASLASIPHTPKWYLWLMWPVTLWYMVLTRICGHTFVVERQRFNKLRLQTWVIPKYTLQYNFRFQKEAINSLIEEAIVQAEKKGVKGEDLNRYGGLYVQRHPHLKIKVVDGSSLAVAVILNSIPKGTTQVVFRGNLTKVAYALAFALYQKGIQVATLHEDEYLKLTKSLSATESNLVLAESYAHKIWLVGDGLTEKEQLSAPRGTLFVPFSQLPPKKLRKDCFYHYTPAMKIPSSLENIYSCENWLPRRVMSAWRIAGIVHALEGWKEHECGYTMSDTDKVWQASLRHGFHPLVTTQPM
;
A
#
# COMPACT_ATOMS: atom_id res chain seq x y z
N MET A 1 6.06 -30.82 -0.76
CA MET A 1 5.96 -29.37 -1.03
C MET A 1 4.61 -28.78 -0.64
N ILE A 2 3.46 -29.28 -1.15
CA ILE A 2 2.12 -28.73 -0.84
C ILE A 2 1.80 -28.81 0.66
N HIS A 3 2.03 -29.97 1.28
CA HIS A 3 1.84 -30.18 2.73
C HIS A 3 2.56 -29.12 3.59
N ASN A 4 3.82 -28.84 3.25
CA ASN A 4 4.66 -27.91 4.01
C ASN A 4 4.14 -26.48 3.87
N GLN A 5 3.73 -26.10 2.67
CA GLN A 5 3.15 -24.79 2.41
C GLN A 5 1.83 -24.58 3.17
N ILE A 6 1.02 -25.62 3.34
CA ILE A 6 -0.22 -25.56 4.13
C ILE A 6 0.11 -25.25 5.60
N TRP A 7 1.05 -25.98 6.21
CA TRP A 7 1.45 -25.75 7.60
C TRP A 7 2.10 -24.39 7.81
N ILE A 8 2.98 -23.95 6.90
CA ILE A 8 3.57 -22.61 6.91
C ILE A 8 2.49 -21.53 6.88
N THR A 9 1.52 -21.68 5.96
CA THR A 9 0.43 -20.71 5.81
C THR A 9 -0.45 -20.68 7.07
N LEU A 10 -0.81 -21.84 7.62
CA LEU A 10 -1.61 -21.95 8.84
C LEU A 10 -0.89 -21.35 10.05
N SER A 11 0.41 -21.62 10.19
CA SER A 11 1.27 -21.04 11.22
C SER A 11 1.32 -19.51 11.14
N ARG A 12 1.61 -18.98 9.94
CA ARG A 12 1.71 -17.54 9.71
C ARG A 12 0.37 -16.87 9.93
N TYR A 13 -0.73 -17.52 9.53
CA TYR A 13 -2.07 -17.04 9.84
C TYR A 13 -2.37 -17.02 11.35
N ARG A 14 -1.99 -18.06 12.09
CA ARG A 14 -2.09 -18.07 13.57
C ARG A 14 -1.24 -16.95 14.19
N THR A 15 -0.07 -16.66 13.64
CA THR A 15 0.80 -15.55 14.08
C THR A 15 0.24 -14.18 13.72
N ALA A 16 -0.43 -14.06 12.56
CA ALA A 16 -1.12 -12.85 12.10
C ALA A 16 -2.34 -12.51 12.97
N LYS A 17 -3.06 -13.54 13.42
CA LYS A 17 -4.15 -13.44 14.40
C LYS A 17 -3.68 -13.35 15.84
N GLY A 18 -2.44 -13.77 16.10
CA GLY A 18 -1.81 -13.73 17.41
C GLY A 18 -1.49 -12.30 17.84
N LYS A 19 -1.60 -12.07 19.15
CA LYS A 19 -1.37 -10.76 19.78
C LYS A 19 0.10 -10.50 20.12
N GLY A 20 0.88 -11.55 20.31
CA GLY A 20 2.31 -11.47 20.67
C GLY A 20 3.25 -11.54 19.46
N ARG A 21 4.47 -11.04 19.65
CA ARG A 21 5.58 -11.18 18.70
C ARG A 21 6.52 -12.29 19.18
N ILE A 22 6.82 -13.23 18.28
CA ILE A 22 7.62 -14.42 18.59
C ILE A 22 9.13 -14.12 18.59
N LEU A 23 9.59 -13.11 17.83
CA LEU A 23 11.02 -12.75 17.67
C LEU A 23 11.26 -11.25 17.86
N ASP A 24 12.38 -10.84 18.48
CA ASP A 24 12.69 -9.42 18.75
C ASP A 24 13.34 -8.69 17.56
N LYS A 25 13.98 -9.42 16.64
CA LYS A 25 14.45 -8.95 15.32
C LYS A 25 13.83 -9.81 14.21
N GLY A 26 13.38 -9.20 13.13
CA GLY A 26 12.91 -9.91 11.94
C GLY A 26 14.08 -10.23 11.02
N LEU A 27 13.85 -11.10 10.04
CA LEU A 27 14.82 -11.34 8.97
C LEU A 27 14.97 -10.10 8.10
N GLU A 28 16.21 -9.85 7.66
CA GLU A 28 16.46 -8.87 6.61
C GLU A 28 15.96 -9.39 5.26
N PHE A 29 15.49 -8.48 4.40
CA PHE A 29 14.94 -8.82 3.07
C PHE A 29 15.92 -9.68 2.25
N ASP A 30 17.23 -9.38 2.30
CA ASP A 30 18.26 -10.11 1.56
C ASP A 30 18.57 -11.50 2.16
N GLN A 31 18.17 -11.73 3.41
CA GLN A 31 18.20 -13.04 4.04
C GLN A 31 16.99 -13.88 3.65
N VAL A 32 15.84 -13.30 3.31
CA VAL A 32 14.64 -14.06 2.85
C VAL A 32 14.95 -14.88 1.59
N ASP A 33 15.81 -14.37 0.71
CA ASP A 33 16.25 -15.09 -0.50
C ASP A 33 17.31 -16.16 -0.21
N ARG A 34 18.16 -15.98 0.82
CA ARG A 34 19.21 -16.94 1.23
C ARG A 34 18.67 -18.06 2.12
N GLU A 35 17.83 -17.70 3.09
CA GLU A 35 17.13 -18.60 4.01
C GLU A 35 15.83 -19.06 3.39
N ARG A 36 15.94 -19.63 2.19
CA ARG A 36 14.80 -19.98 1.35
C ARG A 36 13.84 -20.98 2.00
N ASN A 37 14.14 -21.55 3.16
CA ASN A 37 13.26 -22.42 3.92
C ASN A 37 13.64 -22.45 5.42
N TRP A 38 12.68 -22.11 6.29
CA TRP A 38 12.29 -22.87 7.51
C TRP A 38 12.95 -22.64 8.88
N PHE A 39 14.05 -21.91 9.01
CA PHE A 39 14.79 -21.86 10.28
C PHE A 39 14.79 -20.47 10.90
N HIS A 40 14.35 -20.33 12.16
CA HIS A 40 14.44 -19.05 12.87
C HIS A 40 15.02 -19.13 14.27
N SER A 41 15.90 -18.16 14.55
CA SER A 41 16.53 -17.81 15.82
C SER A 41 17.57 -18.80 16.38
N LEU A 42 17.27 -20.10 16.55
CA LEU A 42 18.21 -21.02 17.22
C LEU A 42 19.38 -21.48 16.35
N HIS A 43 19.23 -21.50 15.03
CA HIS A 43 20.28 -21.97 14.12
C HIS A 43 21.56 -21.10 14.16
N HIS A 44 21.46 -19.87 14.67
CA HIS A 44 22.61 -18.98 14.88
C HIS A 44 23.27 -19.13 16.26
N THR A 45 22.63 -19.80 17.22
CA THR A 45 23.14 -19.99 18.59
C THR A 45 23.43 -21.45 18.94
N GLN A 46 22.83 -22.43 18.24
CA GLN A 46 23.05 -23.85 18.47
C GLN A 46 23.20 -24.59 17.13
N PHE A 47 24.39 -25.14 16.89
CA PHE A 47 24.85 -25.59 15.56
C PHE A 47 24.28 -26.96 15.11
N ARG A 48 23.33 -27.55 15.86
CA ARG A 48 22.78 -28.91 15.59
C ARG A 48 21.30 -29.08 15.92
N THR A 49 20.63 -28.01 16.33
CA THR A 49 19.20 -28.02 16.71
C THR A 49 18.45 -27.04 15.81
N ASN A 50 17.32 -27.48 15.28
CA ASN A 50 16.42 -26.65 14.51
C ASN A 50 15.30 -26.17 15.44
N TYR A 51 15.06 -24.86 15.42
CA TYR A 51 13.82 -24.30 15.93
C TYR A 51 12.93 -23.98 14.75
N SER A 52 12.21 -24.99 14.28
CA SER A 52 11.00 -24.74 13.52
C SER A 52 9.84 -24.69 14.49
N LEU A 53 9.43 -23.48 14.90
CA LEU A 53 8.21 -23.28 15.72
C LEU A 53 6.96 -23.94 15.08
N PHE A 54 7.05 -24.33 13.80
CA PHE A 54 5.89 -24.66 12.98
C PHE A 54 6.05 -25.89 12.09
N MET A 55 7.21 -26.56 12.08
CA MET A 55 7.39 -27.85 11.42
C MET A 55 8.00 -28.91 12.36
N PRO A 56 7.44 -29.09 13.58
CA PRO A 56 7.98 -30.03 14.56
C PRO A 56 7.99 -31.47 14.03
N PHE A 57 7.12 -31.81 13.06
CA PHE A 57 7.11 -33.13 12.43
C PHE A 57 8.42 -33.46 11.71
N TYR A 58 8.99 -32.54 10.93
CA TYR A 58 10.24 -32.81 10.22
C TYR A 58 11.42 -32.79 11.18
N ASP A 59 11.43 -31.85 12.12
CA ASP A 59 12.46 -31.81 13.15
C ASP A 59 12.43 -33.09 14.01
N TYR A 60 11.24 -33.63 14.29
CA TYR A 60 11.05 -34.92 14.96
C TYR A 60 11.52 -36.11 14.10
N VAL A 61 11.10 -36.18 12.83
CA VAL A 61 11.51 -37.27 11.90
C VAL A 61 13.02 -37.30 11.68
N TYR A 62 13.67 -36.13 11.63
CA TYR A 62 15.11 -36.02 11.41
C TYR A 62 15.93 -35.87 12.70
N GLY A 63 15.31 -35.95 13.89
CA GLY A 63 16.02 -35.88 15.18
C GLY A 63 16.72 -34.55 15.45
N THR A 64 16.19 -33.44 14.91
CA THR A 64 16.75 -32.08 15.06
C THR A 64 15.90 -31.19 15.96
N MET A 65 14.86 -31.73 16.60
CA MET A 65 13.97 -31.00 17.51
C MET A 65 14.71 -30.55 18.77
N ASP A 66 14.59 -29.27 19.11
CA ASP A 66 15.17 -28.73 20.34
C ASP A 66 14.26 -28.95 21.55
N ASN A 67 14.84 -29.41 22.67
CA ASN A 67 14.08 -29.70 23.90
C ASN A 67 13.49 -28.45 24.58
N SER A 68 14.03 -27.26 24.31
CA SER A 68 13.50 -25.99 24.84
C SER A 68 12.36 -25.41 24.02
N THR A 69 11.97 -26.08 22.92
CA THR A 69 11.00 -25.54 21.95
C THR A 69 9.67 -25.17 22.59
N ASP A 70 9.11 -26.07 23.41
CA ASP A 70 7.82 -25.87 24.07
C ASP A 70 7.88 -24.72 25.08
N SER A 71 8.95 -24.67 25.88
CA SER A 71 9.18 -23.57 26.84
C SER A 71 9.33 -22.22 26.14
N LEU A 72 10.03 -22.17 25.01
CA LEU A 72 10.19 -20.95 24.22
C LEU A 72 8.86 -20.52 23.60
N TYR A 73 8.05 -21.47 23.11
CA TYR A 73 6.70 -21.21 22.60
C TYR A 73 5.78 -20.66 23.71
N GLU A 74 5.71 -21.31 24.87
CA GLU A 74 4.93 -20.83 26.02
C GLU A 74 5.37 -19.45 26.49
N THR A 75 6.69 -19.19 26.51
CA THR A 75 7.24 -17.88 26.86
C THR A 75 6.85 -16.83 25.83
N SER A 76 6.81 -17.18 24.55
CA SER A 76 6.36 -16.28 23.49
C SER A 76 4.88 -15.92 23.61
N LEU A 77 4.03 -16.85 24.06
CA LEU A 77 2.61 -16.62 24.31
C LEU A 77 2.35 -15.69 25.51
N LYS A 78 3.27 -15.67 26.49
CA LYS A 78 3.22 -14.80 27.67
C LYS A 78 3.67 -13.36 27.41
N ARG A 79 4.25 -13.07 26.23
CA ARG A 79 4.70 -11.71 25.88
C ARG A 79 3.50 -10.76 25.73
N GLU A 80 3.61 -9.57 26.32
CA GLU A 80 2.58 -8.53 26.19
C GLU A 80 2.41 -8.07 24.73
N GLU A 81 1.16 -7.75 24.38
CA GLU A 81 0.79 -7.27 23.05
C GLU A 81 1.44 -5.91 22.77
N GLU A 82 2.34 -5.86 21.78
CA GLU A 82 2.91 -4.59 21.31
C GLU A 82 1.86 -3.80 20.53
N SER A 83 1.36 -2.71 21.13
CA SER A 83 0.53 -1.73 20.42
C SER A 83 1.35 -1.02 19.34
N PRO A 84 0.85 -0.91 18.10
CA PRO A 84 1.52 -0.12 17.07
C PRO A 84 1.42 1.38 17.37
N ASP A 85 2.48 2.12 17.02
CA ASP A 85 2.44 3.58 16.96
C ASP A 85 1.78 4.07 15.67
N ILE A 86 1.95 3.29 14.58
CA ILE A 86 1.39 3.56 13.26
C ILE A 86 0.67 2.31 12.75
N LEU A 87 -0.57 2.49 12.31
CA LEU A 87 -1.37 1.47 11.65
C LEU A 87 -1.63 1.86 10.19
N HIS A 88 -1.20 1.01 9.25
CA HIS A 88 -1.57 1.11 7.85
C HIS A 88 -2.67 0.08 7.52
N LEU A 89 -3.83 0.56 7.08
CA LEU A 89 -4.91 -0.30 6.58
C LEU A 89 -4.80 -0.46 5.07
N THR A 90 -4.84 -1.70 4.62
CA THR A 90 -4.81 -2.04 3.20
C THR A 90 -5.83 -3.13 2.87
N HIS A 91 -6.05 -3.38 1.58
CA HIS A 91 -6.94 -4.42 1.11
C HIS A 91 -6.37 -5.11 -0.12
N LEU A 92 -6.98 -6.21 -0.52
CA LEU A 92 -6.55 -6.99 -1.66
C LEU A 92 -6.95 -6.28 -2.96
N THR A 93 -6.07 -6.30 -3.96
CA THR A 93 -6.29 -5.55 -5.21
C THR A 93 -6.98 -6.42 -6.26
N THR A 94 -6.30 -7.48 -6.69
CA THR A 94 -6.78 -8.49 -7.66
C THR A 94 -6.99 -9.84 -6.98
N PRO A 95 -7.74 -10.79 -7.58
CA PRO A 95 -7.87 -12.17 -7.07
C PRO A 95 -6.53 -12.80 -6.70
N GLU A 96 -5.48 -12.57 -7.49
CA GLU A 96 -4.13 -13.10 -7.30
C GLU A 96 -3.36 -12.43 -6.15
N SER A 97 -3.77 -11.23 -5.71
CA SER A 97 -3.04 -10.46 -4.70
C SER A 97 -2.93 -11.16 -3.33
N ILE A 98 -3.83 -12.11 -3.02
CA ILE A 98 -3.72 -12.92 -1.79
C ILE A 98 -2.42 -13.73 -1.72
N TYR A 99 -1.89 -14.13 -2.86
CA TYR A 99 -0.67 -14.94 -2.93
C TYR A 99 0.59 -14.12 -2.67
N HIS A 100 0.48 -12.80 -2.77
CA HIS A 100 1.53 -11.86 -2.43
C HIS A 100 1.42 -11.36 -0.98
N LEU A 101 0.43 -11.82 -0.20
CA LEU A 101 0.46 -11.60 1.24
C LEU A 101 1.63 -12.40 1.84
N PRO A 102 2.40 -11.81 2.77
CA PRO A 102 3.54 -12.47 3.40
C PRO A 102 3.14 -13.68 4.28
N LEU A 103 1.84 -13.94 4.46
CA LEU A 103 1.32 -15.09 5.17
C LEU A 103 1.42 -16.41 4.39
N GLY A 104 1.25 -16.36 3.07
CA GLY A 104 1.27 -17.55 2.22
C GLY A 104 2.66 -17.79 1.65
N PHE A 105 2.85 -17.30 0.43
CA PHE A 105 4.06 -17.53 -0.35
C PHE A 105 5.06 -16.40 -0.11
N ALA A 106 5.99 -16.56 0.82
CA ALA A 106 7.04 -15.55 1.08
C ALA A 106 7.83 -15.18 -0.20
N SER A 107 8.12 -16.17 -1.04
CA SER A 107 8.79 -15.94 -2.31
C SER A 107 8.01 -15.00 -3.24
N LEU A 108 6.69 -15.19 -3.36
CA LEU A 108 5.83 -14.30 -4.14
C LEU A 108 5.72 -12.93 -3.47
N ALA A 109 5.53 -12.89 -2.14
CA ALA A 109 5.45 -11.64 -1.39
C ALA A 109 6.72 -10.78 -1.55
N SER A 110 7.90 -11.40 -1.69
CA SER A 110 9.20 -10.71 -1.85
C SER A 110 9.46 -10.14 -3.26
N ILE A 111 8.56 -10.39 -4.21
CA ILE A 111 8.68 -9.99 -5.62
C ILE A 111 7.48 -9.10 -5.97
N PRO A 112 7.68 -8.03 -6.77
CA PRO A 112 6.57 -7.21 -7.22
C PRO A 112 5.47 -8.03 -7.91
N HIS A 113 4.22 -7.74 -7.56
CA HIS A 113 3.05 -8.37 -8.14
C HIS A 113 3.08 -8.23 -9.66
N THR A 114 3.09 -9.36 -10.35
CA THR A 114 2.94 -9.45 -11.80
C THR A 114 2.01 -10.62 -12.11
N PRO A 115 1.06 -10.48 -13.05
CA PRO A 115 0.15 -11.57 -13.39
C PRO A 115 0.97 -12.75 -13.92
N LYS A 116 0.80 -13.91 -13.28
CA LYS A 116 1.46 -15.16 -13.68
C LYS A 116 0.41 -16.17 -14.10
N TRP A 117 0.59 -16.75 -15.28
CA TRP A 117 -0.37 -17.72 -15.84
C TRP A 117 -0.67 -18.89 -14.89
N TYR A 118 0.31 -19.36 -14.12
CA TYR A 118 0.12 -20.50 -13.22
C TYR A 118 -0.70 -20.15 -11.97
N LEU A 119 -0.79 -18.87 -11.57
CA LEU A 119 -1.64 -18.46 -10.46
C LEU A 119 -3.12 -18.61 -10.79
N TRP A 120 -3.48 -18.64 -12.08
CA TRP A 120 -4.83 -18.98 -12.51
C TRP A 120 -5.24 -20.39 -12.05
N LEU A 121 -4.32 -21.36 -11.99
CA LEU A 121 -4.64 -22.71 -11.46
C LEU A 121 -5.04 -22.69 -9.98
N MET A 122 -4.68 -21.62 -9.25
CA MET A 122 -5.03 -21.45 -7.83
C MET A 122 -6.43 -20.83 -7.64
N TRP A 123 -7.19 -20.59 -8.71
CA TRP A 123 -8.54 -20.03 -8.64
C TRP A 123 -9.48 -20.72 -7.63
N PRO A 124 -9.45 -22.05 -7.40
CA PRO A 124 -10.31 -22.67 -6.38
C PRO A 124 -9.98 -22.15 -4.99
N VAL A 125 -8.69 -21.99 -4.67
CA VAL A 125 -8.22 -21.43 -3.40
C VAL A 125 -8.66 -19.97 -3.24
N THR A 126 -8.59 -19.19 -4.33
CA THR A 126 -9.08 -17.80 -4.32
C THR A 126 -10.59 -17.74 -4.05
N LEU A 127 -11.38 -18.59 -4.72
CA LEU A 127 -12.83 -18.66 -4.52
C LEU A 127 -13.18 -19.07 -3.09
N TRP A 128 -12.52 -20.12 -2.57
CA TRP A 128 -12.67 -20.55 -1.19
C TRP A 128 -12.36 -19.44 -0.19
N TYR A 129 -11.28 -18.68 -0.41
CA TYR A 129 -10.93 -17.53 0.41
C TYR A 129 -12.00 -16.43 0.34
N MET A 130 -12.54 -16.11 -0.83
CA MET A 130 -13.63 -15.14 -0.98
C MET A 130 -14.89 -15.56 -0.20
N VAL A 131 -15.22 -16.85 -0.18
CA VAL A 131 -16.36 -17.38 0.61
C VAL A 131 -16.07 -17.30 2.11
N LEU A 132 -14.89 -17.77 2.55
CA LEU A 132 -14.50 -17.76 3.97
C LEU A 132 -14.49 -16.35 4.56
N THR A 133 -13.93 -15.38 3.84
CA THR A 133 -13.83 -13.99 4.28
C THR A 133 -15.16 -13.23 4.20
N ARG A 134 -16.18 -13.79 3.57
CA ARG A 134 -17.56 -13.30 3.66
C ARG A 134 -18.19 -13.66 5.01
N ILE A 135 -17.86 -14.83 5.56
CA ILE A 135 -18.51 -15.37 6.78
C ILE A 135 -17.72 -14.97 8.04
N CYS A 136 -16.38 -15.02 7.99
CA CYS A 136 -15.52 -14.87 9.17
C CYS A 136 -14.39 -13.82 8.96
N GLY A 137 -14.56 -12.92 7.99
CA GLY A 137 -13.51 -11.98 7.60
C GLY A 137 -13.35 -10.83 8.58
N HIS A 138 -12.39 -10.93 9.51
CA HIS A 138 -11.89 -9.80 10.30
C HIS A 138 -10.59 -9.27 9.72
N THR A 139 -10.22 -8.04 10.10
CA THR A 139 -8.88 -7.51 9.82
C THR A 139 -7.82 -8.31 10.59
N PHE A 140 -6.64 -8.43 10.00
CA PHE A 140 -5.51 -9.12 10.63
C PHE A 140 -4.18 -8.51 10.24
N VAL A 141 -3.18 -8.68 11.10
CA VAL A 141 -1.84 -8.11 10.92
C VAL A 141 -1.06 -8.93 9.91
N VAL A 142 -0.62 -8.32 8.82
CA VAL A 142 0.25 -8.98 7.81
C VAL A 142 1.69 -8.55 7.93
N GLU A 143 1.94 -7.34 8.42
CA GLU A 143 3.29 -6.80 8.58
C GLU A 143 3.50 -6.14 9.92
N ARG A 144 4.69 -6.36 10.49
CA ARG A 144 5.19 -5.68 11.69
C ARG A 144 6.58 -5.14 11.39
N GLN A 145 6.70 -3.82 11.32
CA GLN A 145 7.91 -3.11 10.93
C GLN A 145 8.38 -2.19 12.05
N ARG A 146 9.65 -1.80 12.00
CA ARG A 146 10.22 -0.85 12.95
C ARG A 146 10.94 0.25 12.20
N PHE A 147 10.68 1.48 12.58
CA PHE A 147 11.40 2.64 12.06
C PHE A 147 11.83 3.53 13.22
N ASN A 148 13.12 3.56 13.49
CA ASN A 148 13.66 4.24 14.66
C ASN A 148 12.99 3.71 15.95
N LYS A 149 12.25 4.58 16.65
CA LYS A 149 11.49 4.24 17.86
C LYS A 149 10.05 3.82 17.57
N LEU A 150 9.57 4.02 16.34
CA LEU A 150 8.18 3.75 15.96
C LEU A 150 7.97 2.29 15.57
N ARG A 151 6.87 1.73 16.05
CA ARG A 151 6.35 0.40 15.71
C ARG A 151 5.23 0.55 14.68
N LEU A 152 5.43 -0.03 13.50
CA LEU A 152 4.51 0.05 12.38
C LEU A 152 3.82 -1.29 12.20
N GLN A 153 2.51 -1.28 11.97
CA GLN A 153 1.75 -2.46 11.59
C GLN A 153 0.95 -2.22 10.32
N THR A 154 0.90 -3.23 9.45
CA THR A 154 -0.01 -3.26 8.30
C THR A 154 -1.10 -4.27 8.57
N TRP A 155 -2.36 -3.83 8.52
CA TRP A 155 -3.51 -4.69 8.65
C TRP A 155 -4.22 -4.81 7.31
N VAL A 156 -4.59 -6.04 6.95
CA VAL A 156 -5.34 -6.32 5.73
C VAL A 156 -6.80 -6.47 6.07
N ILE A 157 -7.64 -5.73 5.35
CA ILE A 157 -9.06 -6.00 5.21
C ILE A 157 -9.19 -7.10 4.15
N PRO A 158 -9.75 -8.27 4.48
CA PRO A 158 -9.77 -9.43 3.59
C PRO A 158 -10.84 -9.30 2.50
N LYS A 159 -10.80 -8.21 1.73
CA LYS A 159 -11.72 -7.86 0.66
C LYS A 159 -10.94 -7.38 -0.54
N TYR A 160 -11.36 -7.80 -1.72
CA TYR A 160 -10.76 -7.40 -3.00
C TYR A 160 -11.34 -6.09 -3.50
N THR A 161 -10.59 -5.32 -4.31
CA THR A 161 -11.09 -4.07 -4.93
C THR A 161 -12.45 -4.25 -5.62
N LEU A 162 -12.66 -5.36 -6.32
CA LEU A 162 -13.94 -5.66 -6.98
C LEU A 162 -15.13 -5.63 -5.99
N GLN A 163 -14.91 -6.05 -4.74
CA GLN A 163 -15.95 -6.07 -3.71
C GLN A 163 -16.34 -4.67 -3.22
N TYR A 164 -15.42 -3.71 -3.25
CA TYR A 164 -15.71 -2.31 -2.89
C TYR A 164 -16.67 -1.65 -3.90
N ASN A 165 -16.69 -2.15 -5.15
CA ASN A 165 -17.60 -1.67 -6.19
C ASN A 165 -19.03 -2.17 -6.00
N PHE A 166 -19.25 -3.22 -5.20
CA PHE A 166 -20.58 -3.78 -4.96
C PHE A 166 -21.30 -3.07 -3.82
N ARG A 167 -22.43 -2.41 -4.13
CA ARG A 167 -23.20 -1.62 -3.17
C ARG A 167 -23.60 -2.40 -1.92
N PHE A 168 -23.99 -3.66 -2.06
CA PHE A 168 -24.41 -4.51 -0.93
C PHE A 168 -23.26 -4.91 0.02
N GLN A 169 -22.00 -4.77 -0.38
CA GLN A 169 -20.85 -5.08 0.49
C GLN A 169 -20.31 -3.85 1.23
N LYS A 170 -20.79 -2.65 0.88
CA LYS A 170 -20.26 -1.38 1.42
C LYS A 170 -20.35 -1.30 2.94
N GLU A 171 -21.51 -1.62 3.50
CA GLU A 171 -21.75 -1.60 4.95
C GLU A 171 -20.82 -2.57 5.70
N ALA A 172 -20.71 -3.80 5.21
CA ALA A 172 -19.84 -4.82 5.81
C ALA A 172 -18.35 -4.40 5.76
N ILE A 173 -17.91 -3.80 4.66
CA ILE A 173 -16.54 -3.27 4.51
C ILE A 173 -16.31 -2.10 5.47
N ASN A 174 -17.25 -1.16 5.56
CA ASN A 174 -17.15 -0.01 6.46
C ASN A 174 -17.05 -0.43 7.91
N SER A 175 -17.84 -1.44 8.30
CA SER A 175 -17.80 -2.02 9.63
C SER A 175 -16.41 -2.57 9.96
N LEU A 176 -15.73 -3.22 9.00
CA LEU A 176 -14.37 -3.73 9.20
C LEU A 176 -13.31 -2.62 9.31
N ILE A 177 -13.45 -1.56 8.51
CA ILE A 177 -12.56 -0.39 8.59
C ILE A 177 -12.70 0.27 9.96
N GLU A 178 -13.93 0.47 10.40
CA GLU A 178 -14.22 1.11 11.68
C GLU A 178 -13.80 0.24 12.86
N GLU A 179 -14.08 -1.06 12.83
CA GLU A 179 -13.58 -2.02 13.81
C GLU A 179 -12.06 -1.93 13.93
N ALA A 180 -11.34 -1.80 12.81
CA ALA A 180 -9.88 -1.68 12.84
C ALA A 180 -9.39 -0.37 13.46
N ILE A 181 -10.01 0.77 13.13
CA ILE A 181 -9.68 2.08 13.72
C ILE A 181 -9.95 2.06 15.23
N VAL A 182 -11.12 1.56 15.62
CA VAL A 182 -11.55 1.45 17.01
C VAL A 182 -10.68 0.45 17.78
N GLN A 183 -10.25 -0.64 17.16
CA GLN A 183 -9.33 -1.61 17.77
C GLN A 183 -7.94 -1.01 17.98
N ALA A 184 -7.48 -0.15 17.05
CA ALA A 184 -6.26 0.62 17.23
C ALA A 184 -6.34 1.59 18.44
N GLU A 185 -7.55 2.05 18.80
CA GLU A 185 -7.80 2.94 19.95
C GLU A 185 -8.24 2.22 21.24
N LYS A 186 -8.71 0.96 21.14
CA LYS A 186 -9.27 0.07 22.18
C LYS A 186 -10.66 0.43 22.76
N LYS A 187 -11.73 0.33 21.93
CA LYS A 187 -13.22 0.31 22.21
C LYS A 187 -13.90 1.67 21.98
N GLY A 188 -14.98 1.88 21.20
CA GLY A 188 -15.99 1.01 20.55
C GLY A 188 -16.87 1.84 19.55
N VAL A 189 -17.76 1.14 18.82
CA VAL A 189 -18.96 1.57 18.03
C VAL A 189 -18.83 1.59 16.48
N LYS A 190 -19.92 1.17 15.80
CA LYS A 190 -20.12 0.94 14.35
C LYS A 190 -20.90 2.07 13.67
N GLY A 191 -20.69 2.27 12.36
CA GLY A 191 -21.27 3.33 11.55
C GLY A 191 -21.29 3.00 10.05
N GLU A 192 -22.32 3.51 9.39
CA GLU A 192 -22.72 3.19 8.01
C GLU A 192 -22.41 4.36 7.06
N ASP A 193 -21.30 4.37 6.31
CA ASP A 193 -21.14 5.06 5.00
C ASP A 193 -19.68 5.09 4.54
N LEU A 194 -19.45 4.89 3.24
CA LEU A 194 -18.09 4.78 2.66
C LEU A 194 -17.41 6.15 2.53
N ASN A 195 -16.27 6.25 3.21
CA ASN A 195 -14.98 6.69 2.67
C ASN A 195 -14.93 7.98 1.84
N ARG A 196 -15.36 9.10 2.42
CA ARG A 196 -14.92 10.45 2.02
C ARG A 196 -13.45 10.66 2.45
N TYR A 197 -12.53 9.85 1.94
CA TYR A 197 -11.11 9.84 2.31
C TYR A 197 -10.88 9.82 3.84
N GLY A 198 -11.60 8.98 4.58
CA GLY A 198 -11.54 8.94 6.04
C GLY A 198 -12.29 10.05 6.81
N GLY A 199 -12.75 11.12 6.14
CA GLY A 199 -13.32 12.29 6.79
C GLY A 199 -14.62 12.02 7.56
N LEU A 200 -15.46 11.11 7.05
CA LEU A 200 -16.70 10.73 7.73
C LEU A 200 -16.44 10.00 9.06
N TYR A 201 -15.35 9.22 9.14
CA TYR A 201 -14.98 8.54 10.37
C TYR A 201 -14.55 9.52 11.45
N VAL A 202 -13.73 10.52 11.09
CA VAL A 202 -13.32 11.57 12.02
C VAL A 202 -14.53 12.39 12.48
N GLN A 203 -15.52 12.63 11.61
CA GLN A 203 -16.78 13.29 12.00
C GLN A 203 -17.60 12.47 13.00
N ARG A 204 -17.64 11.14 12.85
CA ARG A 204 -18.35 10.24 13.78
C ARG A 204 -17.63 10.07 15.11
N HIS A 205 -16.31 10.19 15.11
CA HIS A 205 -15.45 9.97 16.27
C HIS A 205 -14.62 11.25 16.56
N PRO A 206 -15.24 12.35 17.01
CA PRO A 206 -14.55 13.64 17.19
C PRO A 206 -13.45 13.60 18.27
N HIS A 207 -13.49 12.61 19.18
CA HIS A 207 -12.53 12.45 20.26
C HIS A 207 -11.38 11.48 19.93
N LEU A 208 -11.22 11.13 18.64
CA LEU A 208 -10.19 10.20 18.18
C LEU A 208 -8.77 10.70 18.52
N LYS A 209 -8.07 9.92 19.34
CA LYS A 209 -6.66 10.19 19.71
C LYS A 209 -5.73 9.87 18.54
N ILE A 210 -6.01 8.78 17.82
CA ILE A 210 -5.26 8.41 16.62
C ILE A 210 -5.57 9.40 15.48
N LYS A 211 -4.57 9.70 14.66
CA LYS A 211 -4.73 10.59 13.50
C LYS A 211 -4.91 9.78 12.23
N VAL A 212 -5.93 10.16 11.48
CA VAL A 212 -6.30 9.52 10.22
C VAL A 212 -5.61 10.29 9.11
N VAL A 213 -4.83 9.58 8.31
CA VAL A 213 -4.04 10.12 7.20
C VAL A 213 -4.37 9.31 5.95
N ASP A 214 -5.02 9.94 4.96
CA ASP A 214 -5.30 9.35 3.65
C ASP A 214 -4.07 9.39 2.72
N GLY A 215 -3.11 10.27 3.02
CA GLY A 215 -1.84 10.43 2.32
C GLY A 215 -1.91 11.11 0.95
N SER A 216 -3.03 11.79 0.66
CA SER A 216 -3.24 12.52 -0.59
C SER A 216 -2.21 13.62 -0.82
N SER A 217 -1.73 14.28 0.25
CA SER A 217 -0.82 15.43 0.14
C SER A 217 0.59 15.00 -0.23
N LEU A 218 1.04 13.84 0.24
CA LEU A 218 2.31 13.26 -0.21
C LEU A 218 2.19 12.69 -1.63
N ALA A 219 1.05 12.07 -1.99
CA ALA A 219 0.83 11.58 -3.35
C ALA A 219 0.88 12.72 -4.39
N VAL A 220 0.03 13.74 -4.18
CA VAL A 220 0.40 15.17 -4.19
C VAL A 220 1.80 15.53 -4.70
N ALA A 221 2.64 15.77 -3.71
CA ALA A 221 4.01 16.19 -3.85
C ALA A 221 4.87 15.24 -4.68
N VAL A 222 4.71 13.92 -4.55
CA VAL A 222 5.49 12.94 -5.32
C VAL A 222 5.26 13.15 -6.82
N ILE A 223 4.01 13.29 -7.25
CA ILE A 223 3.68 13.49 -8.68
C ILE A 223 4.25 14.81 -9.18
N LEU A 224 4.06 15.91 -8.43
CA LEU A 224 4.59 17.22 -8.80
C LEU A 224 6.11 17.19 -8.98
N ASN A 225 6.83 16.44 -8.12
CA ASN A 225 8.29 16.29 -8.20
C ASN A 225 8.73 15.23 -9.23
N SER A 226 7.82 14.40 -9.75
CA SER A 226 8.07 13.45 -10.85
C SER A 226 7.93 14.09 -12.24
N ILE A 227 7.31 15.27 -12.35
CA ILE A 227 7.17 15.99 -13.62
C ILE A 227 8.54 16.57 -14.03
N PRO A 228 9.00 16.35 -15.27
CA PRO A 228 10.26 16.91 -15.76
C PRO A 228 10.35 18.43 -15.60
N LYS A 229 11.51 18.93 -15.18
CA LYS A 229 11.75 20.38 -15.07
C LYS A 229 11.62 21.04 -16.45
N GLY A 230 11.01 22.22 -16.49
CA GLY A 230 10.74 22.96 -17.74
C GLY A 230 9.45 22.56 -18.45
N THR A 231 8.66 21.65 -17.88
CA THR A 231 7.32 21.32 -18.40
C THR A 231 6.40 22.53 -18.33
N THR A 232 5.88 22.97 -19.47
CA THR A 232 4.92 24.09 -19.59
C THR A 232 3.48 23.64 -19.70
N GLN A 233 3.24 22.41 -20.16
CA GLN A 233 1.91 21.85 -20.36
C GLN A 233 1.89 20.36 -20.00
N VAL A 234 0.81 19.92 -19.35
CA VAL A 234 0.50 18.51 -19.12
C VAL A 234 -0.93 18.22 -19.58
N VAL A 235 -1.20 16.99 -19.99
CA VAL A 235 -2.59 16.53 -20.19
C VAL A 235 -3.05 15.73 -18.98
N PHE A 236 -4.25 16.04 -18.51
CA PHE A 236 -4.91 15.39 -17.39
C PHE A 236 -5.95 14.42 -17.93
N ARG A 237 -5.91 13.16 -17.50
CA ARG A 237 -6.92 12.17 -17.88
C ARG A 237 -7.26 11.19 -16.78
N GLY A 238 -8.55 11.02 -16.52
CA GLY A 238 -9.10 10.04 -15.59
C GLY A 238 -10.06 10.68 -14.59
N ASN A 239 -10.55 9.89 -13.65
CA ASN A 239 -11.52 10.35 -12.66
C ASN A 239 -10.96 11.52 -11.82
N LEU A 240 -11.75 12.61 -11.73
CA LEU A 240 -11.41 13.78 -10.92
C LEU A 240 -11.60 13.51 -9.42
N THR A 241 -10.61 12.86 -8.82
CA THR A 241 -10.49 12.60 -7.38
C THR A 241 -9.97 13.83 -6.61
N LYS A 242 -9.96 13.78 -5.27
CA LYS A 242 -9.28 14.79 -4.43
C LYS A 242 -7.84 15.07 -4.87
N VAL A 243 -7.07 14.00 -5.15
CA VAL A 243 -5.69 14.09 -5.64
C VAL A 243 -5.65 14.78 -7.01
N ALA A 244 -6.59 14.48 -7.90
CA ALA A 244 -6.70 15.12 -9.21
C ALA A 244 -6.91 16.64 -9.13
N TYR A 245 -7.89 17.08 -8.31
CA TYR A 245 -8.15 18.51 -8.11
C TYR A 245 -6.95 19.23 -7.47
N ALA A 246 -6.33 18.61 -6.46
CA ALA A 246 -5.16 19.17 -5.80
C ALA A 246 -3.95 19.28 -6.74
N LEU A 247 -3.75 18.30 -7.63
CA LEU A 247 -2.73 18.37 -8.69
C LEU A 247 -3.01 19.51 -9.66
N ALA A 248 -4.23 19.58 -10.19
CA ALA A 248 -4.60 20.63 -11.14
C ALA A 248 -4.40 22.03 -10.54
N PHE A 249 -4.77 22.22 -9.28
CA PHE A 249 -4.54 23.46 -8.54
C PHE A 249 -3.05 23.76 -8.34
N ALA A 250 -2.26 22.78 -7.90
CA ALA A 250 -0.83 22.98 -7.68
C ALA A 250 -0.06 23.27 -8.98
N LEU A 251 -0.46 22.66 -10.10
CA LEU A 251 0.10 22.94 -11.43
C LEU A 251 -0.27 24.33 -11.91
N TYR A 252 -1.53 24.73 -11.72
CA TYR A 252 -2.01 26.08 -12.00
C TYR A 252 -1.18 27.13 -11.24
N GLN A 253 -0.94 26.93 -9.93
CA GLN A 253 -0.09 27.82 -9.13
C GLN A 253 1.37 27.87 -9.61
N LYS A 254 1.88 26.79 -10.21
CA LYS A 254 3.21 26.73 -10.82
C LYS A 254 3.26 27.30 -12.24
N GLY A 255 2.13 27.82 -12.77
CA GLY A 255 2.05 28.35 -14.13
C GLY A 255 2.13 27.28 -15.22
N ILE A 256 1.88 26.01 -14.88
CA ILE A 256 1.85 24.90 -15.83
C ILE A 256 0.43 24.77 -16.37
N GLN A 257 0.29 24.82 -17.69
CA GLN A 257 -1.01 24.67 -18.33
C GLN A 257 -1.51 23.23 -18.21
N VAL A 258 -2.76 23.08 -17.75
CA VAL A 258 -3.44 21.79 -17.64
C VAL A 258 -4.37 21.63 -18.83
N ALA A 259 -4.14 20.63 -19.67
CA ALA A 259 -5.03 20.27 -20.77
C ALA A 259 -5.94 19.11 -20.34
N THR A 260 -7.22 19.11 -20.70
CA THR A 260 -8.12 17.96 -20.50
C THR A 260 -8.57 17.39 -21.83
N LEU A 261 -8.79 16.08 -21.92
CA LEU A 261 -9.24 15.44 -23.15
C LEU A 261 -10.76 15.48 -23.32
N HIS A 262 -11.50 15.56 -22.21
CA HIS A 262 -12.96 15.59 -22.21
C HIS A 262 -13.49 16.95 -21.75
N GLU A 263 -14.58 17.38 -22.36
CA GLU A 263 -15.25 18.64 -22.04
C GLU A 263 -15.85 18.63 -20.63
N ASP A 264 -16.35 17.49 -20.15
CA ASP A 264 -16.91 17.40 -18.80
C ASP A 264 -15.82 17.55 -17.72
N GLU A 265 -14.62 17.01 -17.96
CA GLU A 265 -13.44 17.19 -17.10
C GLU A 265 -13.01 18.67 -17.09
N TYR A 266 -12.97 19.29 -18.27
CA TYR A 266 -12.68 20.72 -18.44
C TYR A 266 -13.62 21.56 -17.57
N LEU A 267 -14.94 21.44 -17.78
CA LEU A 267 -15.96 22.23 -17.09
C LEU A 267 -15.89 22.07 -15.56
N LYS A 268 -15.66 20.84 -15.07
CA LYS A 268 -15.51 20.55 -13.64
C LYS A 268 -14.27 21.21 -13.03
N LEU A 269 -13.13 21.14 -13.72
CA LEU A 269 -11.89 21.77 -13.26
C LEU A 269 -11.97 23.30 -13.32
N THR A 270 -12.52 23.88 -14.40
CA THR A 270 -12.72 25.33 -14.53
C THR A 270 -13.55 25.87 -13.36
N LYS A 271 -14.67 25.18 -13.07
CA LYS A 271 -15.55 25.55 -11.96
C LYS A 271 -14.86 25.48 -10.60
N SER A 272 -14.02 24.46 -10.38
CA SER A 272 -13.35 24.25 -9.10
C SER A 272 -12.15 25.17 -8.87
N LEU A 273 -11.44 25.58 -9.92
CA LEU A 273 -10.22 26.38 -9.84
C LEU A 273 -10.49 27.89 -9.89
N SER A 274 -11.73 28.30 -10.20
CA SER A 274 -12.04 29.70 -10.56
C SER A 274 -11.05 30.25 -11.60
N ALA A 275 -10.56 29.37 -12.47
CA ALA A 275 -9.43 29.64 -13.32
C ALA A 275 -9.81 30.64 -14.41
N THR A 276 -8.96 31.64 -14.62
CA THR A 276 -8.92 32.41 -15.86
C THR A 276 -8.62 31.47 -17.03
N GLU A 277 -9.19 31.76 -18.22
CA GLU A 277 -9.13 30.90 -19.42
C GLU A 277 -7.71 30.53 -19.90
N SER A 278 -6.65 31.16 -19.38
CA SER A 278 -5.28 30.98 -19.88
C SER A 278 -4.59 29.66 -19.48
N ASN A 279 -4.96 29.05 -18.35
CA ASN A 279 -4.15 27.99 -17.73
C ASN A 279 -4.80 26.60 -17.75
N LEU A 280 -6.09 26.51 -18.08
CA LEU A 280 -6.81 25.27 -18.28
C LEU A 280 -7.35 25.27 -19.70
N VAL A 281 -7.07 24.23 -20.49
CA VAL A 281 -7.46 24.18 -21.91
C VAL A 281 -8.09 22.85 -22.25
N LEU A 282 -9.05 22.86 -23.17
CA LEU A 282 -9.53 21.64 -23.80
C LEU A 282 -8.49 21.22 -24.86
N ALA A 283 -8.01 19.99 -24.77
CA ALA A 283 -7.01 19.48 -25.70
C ALA A 283 -7.65 19.23 -27.08
N GLU A 284 -7.10 19.88 -28.12
CA GLU A 284 -7.52 19.66 -29.50
C GLU A 284 -7.01 18.33 -30.07
N SER A 285 -6.00 17.73 -29.43
CA SER A 285 -5.40 16.47 -29.86
C SER A 285 -4.73 15.72 -28.69
N TYR A 286 -4.33 14.48 -28.96
CA TYR A 286 -3.61 13.62 -28.01
C TYR A 286 -2.08 13.84 -28.02
N ALA A 287 -1.57 14.89 -28.66
CA ALA A 287 -0.15 15.07 -28.97
C ALA A 287 0.75 15.46 -27.77
N HIS A 288 0.20 15.57 -26.56
CA HIS A 288 0.95 15.93 -25.35
C HIS A 288 1.98 14.88 -24.97
N LYS A 289 3.14 15.33 -24.47
CA LYS A 289 4.25 14.45 -24.07
C LYS A 289 4.18 13.97 -22.62
N ILE A 290 3.45 14.67 -21.75
CA ILE A 290 3.34 14.34 -20.32
C ILE A 290 1.87 14.20 -19.98
N TRP A 291 1.50 13.01 -19.55
CA TRP A 291 0.13 12.62 -19.23
C TRP A 291 0.02 12.29 -17.75
N LEU A 292 -0.76 13.07 -17.02
CA LEU A 292 -1.18 12.74 -15.66
C LEU A 292 -2.42 11.85 -15.76
N VAL A 293 -2.28 10.58 -15.35
CA VAL A 293 -3.32 9.57 -15.61
C VAL A 293 -3.89 8.93 -14.35
N GLY A 294 -5.20 8.77 -14.31
CA GLY A 294 -5.89 8.08 -13.22
C GLY A 294 -6.77 6.94 -13.73
N ASP A 295 -7.57 6.40 -12.82
CA ASP A 295 -8.60 5.44 -13.18
C ASP A 295 -9.55 6.06 -14.21
N GLY A 296 -9.88 5.30 -15.26
CA GLY A 296 -10.69 5.79 -16.39
C GLY A 296 -9.91 6.05 -17.67
N LEU A 297 -8.57 6.01 -17.65
CA LEU A 297 -7.76 6.00 -18.88
C LEU A 297 -8.12 4.78 -19.75
N THR A 298 -8.60 5.02 -20.96
CA THR A 298 -9.00 3.97 -21.89
C THR A 298 -7.82 3.47 -22.73
N GLU A 299 -7.98 2.26 -23.28
CA GLU A 299 -6.97 1.67 -24.18
C GLU A 299 -6.80 2.52 -25.45
N LYS A 300 -7.89 3.05 -26.00
CA LYS A 300 -7.88 3.92 -27.19
C LYS A 300 -7.11 5.22 -26.95
N GLU A 301 -7.34 5.89 -25.83
CA GLU A 301 -6.64 7.13 -25.47
C GLU A 301 -5.14 6.88 -25.30
N GLN A 302 -4.77 5.81 -24.58
CA GLN A 302 -3.37 5.47 -24.36
C GLN A 302 -2.65 5.10 -25.68
N LEU A 303 -3.34 4.40 -26.60
CA LEU A 303 -2.80 4.09 -27.92
C LEU A 303 -2.66 5.33 -28.82
N SER A 304 -3.45 6.37 -28.57
CA SER A 304 -3.42 7.63 -29.34
C SER A 304 -2.29 8.58 -28.91
N ALA A 305 -1.68 8.35 -27.74
CA ALA A 305 -0.57 9.16 -27.27
C ALA A 305 0.67 9.04 -28.18
N PRO A 306 1.45 10.10 -28.39
CA PRO A 306 2.62 10.06 -29.27
C PRO A 306 3.73 9.19 -28.69
N ARG A 307 4.65 8.75 -29.56
CA ARG A 307 5.87 8.06 -29.14
C ARG A 307 6.67 8.92 -28.15
N GLY A 308 7.24 8.27 -27.13
CA GLY A 308 8.02 8.92 -26.07
C GLY A 308 7.17 9.66 -25.03
N THR A 309 5.85 9.43 -25.00
CA THR A 309 4.97 10.00 -23.96
C THR A 309 5.35 9.46 -22.59
N LEU A 310 5.38 10.33 -21.58
CA LEU A 310 5.51 9.99 -20.18
C LEU A 310 4.12 9.95 -19.52
N PHE A 311 3.70 8.76 -19.12
CA PHE A 311 2.52 8.56 -18.27
C PHE A 311 2.92 8.60 -16.79
N VAL A 312 2.40 9.58 -16.07
CA VAL A 312 2.57 9.74 -14.61
C VAL A 312 1.24 9.44 -13.94
N PRO A 313 1.07 8.25 -13.34
CA PRO A 313 -0.18 7.91 -12.69
C PRO A 313 -0.38 8.72 -11.41
N PHE A 314 -1.61 9.17 -11.17
CA PHE A 314 -2.05 9.77 -9.90
C PHE A 314 -3.00 8.87 -9.10
N SER A 315 -3.43 7.75 -9.68
CA SER A 315 -4.24 6.72 -9.04
C SER A 315 -3.42 5.79 -8.14
N GLN A 316 -4.11 5.11 -7.21
CA GLN A 316 -3.50 4.05 -6.40
C GLN A 316 -3.14 2.83 -7.23
N LEU A 317 -3.94 2.46 -8.23
CA LEU A 317 -3.65 1.35 -9.13
C LEU A 317 -2.88 1.83 -10.36
N PRO A 318 -1.89 1.07 -10.85
CA PRO A 318 -1.12 1.44 -12.03
C PRO A 318 -1.96 1.21 -13.30
N PRO A 319 -1.81 2.07 -14.33
CA PRO A 319 -2.43 1.82 -15.62
C PRO A 319 -1.80 0.58 -16.29
N LYS A 320 -2.58 -0.11 -17.13
CA LYS A 320 -2.02 -1.11 -18.04
C LYS A 320 -1.02 -0.44 -18.98
N LYS A 321 0.13 -1.08 -19.20
CA LYS A 321 1.18 -0.58 -20.12
C LYS A 321 0.96 -1.16 -21.51
N LEU A 322 0.32 -0.41 -22.40
CA LEU A 322 -0.01 -0.85 -23.77
C LEU A 322 1.04 -0.43 -24.81
N ARG A 323 1.77 0.67 -24.57
CA ARG A 323 2.75 1.22 -25.51
C ARG A 323 4.16 0.94 -25.01
N LYS A 324 4.96 0.19 -25.78
CA LYS A 324 6.36 -0.11 -25.40
C LYS A 324 7.33 1.03 -25.69
N ASP A 325 6.92 1.95 -26.54
CA ASP A 325 7.66 3.14 -26.99
C ASP A 325 7.32 4.40 -26.18
N CYS A 326 6.62 4.23 -25.05
CA CYS A 326 6.28 5.27 -24.08
C CYS A 326 6.85 4.90 -22.69
N PHE A 327 6.96 5.90 -21.82
CA PHE A 327 7.45 5.76 -20.46
C PHE A 327 6.27 5.74 -19.48
N TYR A 328 6.38 4.89 -18.46
CA TYR A 328 5.37 4.78 -17.41
C TYR A 328 6.07 4.93 -16.07
N HIS A 329 5.76 6.03 -15.39
CA HIS A 329 6.17 6.22 -14.01
C HIS A 329 5.42 5.23 -13.11
N TYR A 330 5.99 4.93 -11.94
CA TYR A 330 5.26 4.22 -10.89
C TYR A 330 4.10 5.07 -10.36
N THR A 331 3.09 4.41 -9.80
CA THR A 331 2.13 5.07 -8.89
C THR A 331 2.87 5.80 -7.78
N PRO A 332 2.32 6.89 -7.22
CA PRO A 332 2.94 7.70 -6.19
C PRO A 332 3.60 6.84 -5.11
N ALA A 333 4.94 6.84 -5.10
CA ALA A 333 5.74 5.98 -4.26
C ALA A 333 7.16 6.53 -4.13
N MET A 334 7.85 6.12 -3.07
CA MET A 334 9.21 6.53 -2.78
C MET A 334 10.03 5.33 -2.29
N LYS A 335 11.34 5.40 -2.50
CA LYS A 335 12.29 4.45 -1.90
C LYS A 335 12.35 4.70 -0.39
N ILE A 336 12.28 3.63 0.39
CA ILE A 336 12.34 3.70 1.86
C ILE A 336 13.80 3.75 2.36
N PRO A 337 14.08 4.42 3.49
CA PRO A 337 15.41 4.46 4.09
C PRO A 337 15.83 3.07 4.62
N SER A 338 17.14 2.82 4.75
CA SER A 338 17.68 1.56 5.28
C SER A 338 17.30 1.31 6.74
N SER A 339 17.09 2.38 7.51
CA SER A 339 16.63 2.37 8.91
C SER A 339 15.20 1.86 9.12
N LEU A 340 14.42 1.66 8.04
CA LEU A 340 13.14 0.95 8.11
C LEU A 340 13.40 -0.56 8.04
N GLU A 341 13.19 -1.24 9.17
CA GLU A 341 13.52 -2.64 9.43
C GLU A 341 12.31 -3.56 9.23
N ASN A 342 12.58 -4.87 9.13
CA ASN A 342 11.58 -5.94 8.97
C ASN A 342 10.70 -5.75 7.72
N ILE A 343 11.32 -5.29 6.64
CA ILE A 343 10.72 -5.25 5.31
C ILE A 343 11.05 -6.59 4.66
N TYR A 344 10.03 -7.38 4.35
CA TYR A 344 10.18 -8.73 3.76
C TYR A 344 9.23 -8.98 2.57
N SER A 345 8.36 -8.02 2.27
CA SER A 345 7.40 -8.05 1.17
C SER A 345 7.46 -6.77 0.35
N CYS A 346 7.18 -6.90 -0.94
CA CYS A 346 6.90 -5.78 -1.83
C CYS A 346 5.49 -5.27 -1.59
N GLU A 347 5.29 -3.96 -1.68
CA GLU A 347 3.96 -3.38 -1.68
C GLU A 347 3.32 -3.49 -3.07
N ASN A 348 2.55 -4.56 -3.28
CA ASN A 348 1.90 -4.85 -4.56
C ASN A 348 2.92 -4.90 -5.73
N TRP A 349 2.74 -4.07 -6.75
CA TRP A 349 3.61 -3.98 -7.95
C TRP A 349 4.86 -3.11 -7.73
N LEU A 350 5.03 -2.50 -6.56
CA LEU A 350 6.19 -1.66 -6.29
C LEU A 350 7.45 -2.52 -6.11
N PRO A 351 8.63 -2.05 -6.57
CA PRO A 351 9.89 -2.74 -6.37
C PRO A 351 10.23 -2.96 -4.89
N ARG A 352 11.24 -3.80 -4.64
CA ARG A 352 11.77 -4.02 -3.29
C ARG A 352 12.21 -2.69 -2.67
N ARG A 353 11.91 -2.52 -1.38
CA ARG A 353 12.18 -1.28 -0.62
C ARG A 353 11.61 -0.02 -1.29
N VAL A 354 10.45 -0.16 -1.92
CA VAL A 354 9.62 0.95 -2.39
C VAL A 354 8.27 0.83 -1.71
N MET A 355 7.79 1.96 -1.19
CA MET A 355 6.53 2.05 -0.45
C MET A 355 5.68 3.16 -1.06
N SER A 356 4.37 2.98 -1.04
CA SER A 356 3.46 3.96 -1.64
C SER A 356 3.42 5.25 -0.84
N ALA A 357 3.20 6.37 -1.54
CA ALA A 357 3.12 7.70 -0.93
C ALA A 357 2.02 7.76 0.14
N TRP A 358 0.90 7.05 -0.07
CA TRP A 358 -0.20 7.00 0.89
C TRP A 358 0.21 6.37 2.22
N ARG A 359 0.99 5.28 2.17
CA ARG A 359 1.52 4.63 3.37
C ARG A 359 2.62 5.46 4.03
N ILE A 360 3.53 6.03 3.26
CA ILE A 360 4.62 6.88 3.77
C ILE A 360 4.08 8.11 4.48
N ALA A 361 2.98 8.71 3.99
CA ALA A 361 2.39 9.90 4.60
C ALA A 361 2.03 9.66 6.07
N GLY A 362 1.39 8.54 6.40
CA GLY A 362 1.08 8.19 7.80
C GLY A 362 2.32 8.02 8.67
N ILE A 363 3.42 7.52 8.10
CA ILE A 363 4.71 7.38 8.80
C ILE A 363 5.34 8.75 9.06
N VAL A 364 5.38 9.62 8.05
CA VAL A 364 5.93 10.97 8.16
C VAL A 364 5.12 11.81 9.15
N HIS A 365 3.79 11.69 9.13
CA HIS A 365 2.90 12.35 10.08
C HIS A 365 3.26 12.03 11.54
N ALA A 366 3.52 10.75 11.82
CA ALA A 366 3.91 10.28 13.15
C ALA A 366 5.33 10.73 13.54
N LEU A 367 6.29 10.67 12.59
CA LEU A 367 7.67 11.11 12.83
C LEU A 367 7.77 12.60 13.13
N GLU A 368 6.96 13.42 12.45
CA GLU A 368 6.90 14.87 12.67
C GLU A 368 5.98 15.25 13.85
N GLY A 369 5.25 14.29 14.42
CA GLY A 369 4.36 14.51 15.55
C GLY A 369 3.15 15.39 15.24
N TRP A 370 2.74 15.50 13.96
CA TRP A 370 1.61 16.32 13.54
C TRP A 370 0.30 15.82 14.18
N LYS A 371 -0.50 16.78 14.67
CA LYS A 371 -1.71 16.50 15.45
C LYS A 371 -3.01 16.64 14.65
N GLU A 372 -2.91 17.20 13.45
CA GLU A 372 -4.03 17.31 12.50
C GLU A 372 -4.40 15.94 11.89
N HIS A 373 -5.65 15.82 11.43
CA HIS A 373 -6.05 14.73 10.54
C HIS A 373 -5.81 15.19 9.09
N GLU A 374 -5.28 14.30 8.25
CA GLU A 374 -5.21 14.50 6.80
C GLU A 374 -6.21 13.55 6.14
N CYS A 375 -7.47 13.94 6.12
CA CYS A 375 -8.57 13.09 5.66
C CYS A 375 -9.71 13.98 5.14
N GLY A 376 -10.75 13.40 4.54
CA GLY A 376 -11.78 14.21 3.91
C GLY A 376 -11.21 14.98 2.74
N TYR A 377 -11.55 16.26 2.62
CA TYR A 377 -10.94 17.18 1.66
C TYR A 377 -9.82 18.03 2.27
N THR A 378 -9.52 17.84 3.55
CA THR A 378 -8.41 18.51 4.23
C THR A 378 -7.09 17.94 3.72
N MET A 379 -6.17 18.81 3.32
CA MET A 379 -4.84 18.45 2.84
C MET A 379 -3.79 19.26 3.60
N SER A 380 -2.64 18.63 3.80
CA SER A 380 -1.44 19.30 4.30
C SER A 380 -0.76 20.06 3.16
N ASP A 381 0.04 21.06 3.51
CA ASP A 381 0.90 21.74 2.54
C ASP A 381 1.84 20.73 1.85
N THR A 382 1.78 20.67 0.51
CA THR A 382 2.50 19.64 -0.25
C THR A 382 4.02 19.79 -0.13
N ASP A 383 4.53 21.01 -0.05
CA ASP A 383 5.97 21.26 0.09
C ASP A 383 6.44 20.90 1.51
N LYS A 384 5.63 21.18 2.54
CA LYS A 384 5.88 20.75 3.93
C LYS A 384 6.02 19.23 4.01
N VAL A 385 5.06 18.47 3.45
CA VAL A 385 5.08 17.00 3.50
C VAL A 385 6.21 16.41 2.66
N TRP A 386 6.51 17.03 1.51
CA TRP A 386 7.63 16.65 0.66
C TRP A 386 8.97 16.76 1.40
N GLN A 387 9.25 17.93 1.96
CA GLN A 387 10.51 18.18 2.67
C GLN A 387 10.65 17.28 3.90
N ALA A 388 9.57 17.08 4.66
CA ALA A 388 9.57 16.14 5.78
C ALA A 388 9.90 14.70 5.33
N SER A 389 9.31 14.24 4.24
CA SER A 389 9.60 12.91 3.68
C SER A 389 11.08 12.76 3.31
N LEU A 390 11.67 13.76 2.66
CA LEU A 390 13.10 13.74 2.31
C LEU A 390 13.99 13.73 3.56
N ARG A 391 13.68 14.53 4.59
CA ARG A 391 14.43 14.58 5.86
C ARG A 391 14.47 13.24 6.57
N HIS A 392 13.38 12.47 6.51
CA HIS A 392 13.31 11.12 7.09
C HIS A 392 13.91 10.02 6.17
N GLY A 393 14.58 10.41 5.09
CA GLY A 393 15.33 9.50 4.21
C GLY A 393 14.48 8.75 3.19
N PHE A 394 13.23 9.17 2.95
CA PHE A 394 12.46 8.70 1.80
C PHE A 394 12.96 9.43 0.54
N HIS A 395 13.16 8.70 -0.55
CA HIS A 395 13.70 9.27 -1.79
C HIS A 395 12.76 9.09 -2.98
N PRO A 396 12.60 10.08 -3.87
CA PRO A 396 11.84 9.92 -5.10
C PRO A 396 12.33 8.75 -5.93
N LEU A 397 11.40 8.12 -6.65
CA LEU A 397 11.75 7.16 -7.69
C LEU A 397 12.13 7.92 -8.95
N VAL A 398 13.26 7.55 -9.53
CA VAL A 398 13.68 8.08 -10.83
C VAL A 398 13.28 7.05 -11.88
N THR A 399 12.45 7.45 -12.85
CA THR A 399 12.22 6.59 -14.02
C THR A 399 13.48 6.65 -14.88
N THR A 400 14.05 5.49 -15.21
CA THR A 400 15.16 5.41 -16.18
C THR A 400 14.69 5.91 -17.54
N GLN A 401 14.84 7.21 -17.78
CA GLN A 401 14.81 7.78 -19.12
C GLN A 401 16.15 7.42 -19.77
N PRO A 402 16.18 6.79 -20.95
CA PRO A 402 17.28 7.07 -21.86
C PRO A 402 17.09 8.54 -22.27
N MET A 403 18.03 9.40 -21.85
CA MET A 403 18.18 10.74 -22.42
C MET A 403 18.35 10.67 -23.93
#